data_AF-A0A7C1DVU0-F1
#
_entry.id   AF-A0A7C1DVU0-F1
#
_cell.length_a   1.000
_cell.length_b   1.000
_cell.length_c   1.000
_cell.angle_alpha   90.00
_cell.angle_beta   90.00
_cell.angle_gamma   90.00
#
_symmetry.space_group_name_H-M   'P 1'
#
loop_
_entity.id
_entity.type
_entity.pdbx_description
1 polymer ?
#
loop_
_entity_poly.entity_id
_entity_poly.type
_entity_poly.pdbx_seq_one_letter_code
_entity_poly.pdbx_strand_id
1 'polypeptide(L)'
;MRKSIGWMACLCTLALLCMAGAAAAQEQTETVFLDDVQPYNGPIGPGNPLYGLKIAFEDLDLAFTTNETEYITKQLKHSRLRLSEVRSELQQNNTEAAERAIALYLQSTNATRLRLQATNETGLLHAQEMVLKHQLVLQNLLEANPNSTGLQRAYNNSLALEQKFQEKTQMRFERIAEKNQATFMKAVMMELKQQEREEAKENRTAQVQETRTVPVKAGADTANTTGQEKAAAAKGAMGFANNGKPGNA
;
A
#
# COMPACT_ATOMS: atom_id res chain seq x y z
N MET A 1 -58.40 41.94 -3.82
CA MET A 1 -57.78 41.32 -5.01
C MET A 1 -56.78 42.31 -5.61
N ARG A 2 -55.50 41.90 -5.73
CA ARG A 2 -54.56 42.15 -6.87
C ARG A 2 -54.39 43.62 -7.35
N LYS A 3 -53.21 44.24 -7.37
CA LYS A 3 -51.90 43.78 -7.89
C LYS A 3 -50.75 44.66 -7.38
N SER A 4 -49.63 44.03 -7.05
CA SER A 4 -48.29 44.60 -6.89
C SER A 4 -47.60 44.74 -8.26
N ILE A 5 -47.08 45.93 -8.55
CA ILE A 5 -46.27 46.26 -9.74
C ILE A 5 -45.08 47.11 -9.27
N GLY A 6 -43.88 46.76 -9.75
CA GLY A 6 -42.61 47.44 -9.49
C GLY A 6 -41.97 46.91 -8.20
N TRP A 7 -40.73 46.46 -8.17
CA TRP A 7 -39.57 47.16 -8.70
C TRP A 7 -38.61 46.18 -9.41
N MET A 8 -38.46 46.43 -10.71
CA MET A 8 -37.24 46.18 -11.46
C MET A 8 -36.25 47.31 -11.13
N ALA A 9 -35.01 46.97 -10.78
CA ALA A 9 -33.77 47.74 -11.00
C ALA A 9 -32.81 47.60 -9.80
N CYS A 10 -31.92 46.61 -9.84
CA CYS A 10 -30.52 46.79 -9.41
C CYS A 10 -29.68 45.58 -9.84
N LEU A 11 -29.66 45.31 -11.15
CA LEU A 11 -28.73 44.38 -11.79
C LEU A 11 -27.88 45.22 -12.75
N CYS A 12 -26.57 45.06 -12.65
CA CYS A 12 -25.47 45.69 -13.42
C CYS A 12 -24.65 46.74 -12.66
N THR A 13 -23.67 46.29 -11.85
CA THR A 13 -22.27 46.82 -11.81
C THR A 13 -21.43 46.07 -10.75
N LEU A 14 -21.10 44.79 -10.95
CA LEU A 14 -19.99 44.16 -10.22
C LEU A 14 -19.44 42.93 -10.98
N ALA A 15 -19.01 43.15 -12.22
CA ALA A 15 -18.40 42.11 -13.04
C ALA A 15 -17.08 42.64 -13.62
N LEU A 16 -16.06 42.90 -12.79
CA LEU A 16 -14.70 43.18 -13.26
C LEU A 16 -13.61 43.24 -12.16
N LEU A 17 -13.57 42.30 -11.21
CA LEU A 17 -12.41 42.22 -10.29
C LEU A 17 -12.19 40.84 -9.63
N CYS A 18 -12.14 39.74 -10.39
CA CYS A 18 -11.71 38.43 -9.85
C CYS A 18 -10.82 37.66 -10.83
N MET A 19 -9.79 38.31 -11.37
CA MET A 19 -8.71 37.64 -12.14
C MET A 19 -7.36 37.91 -11.46
N ALA A 20 -7.31 37.84 -10.13
CA ALA A 20 -6.06 37.56 -9.43
C ALA A 20 -5.91 36.04 -9.44
N GLY A 21 -5.14 35.53 -10.38
CA GLY A 21 -4.68 34.15 -10.37
C GLY A 21 -3.90 33.91 -9.09
N ALA A 22 -4.55 33.29 -8.10
CA ALA A 22 -3.86 32.57 -7.06
C ALA A 22 -3.16 31.39 -7.77
N ALA A 23 -1.93 31.63 -8.23
CA ALA A 23 -0.95 30.56 -8.27
C ALA A 23 -0.87 30.08 -6.82
N ALA A 24 -1.60 29.01 -6.50
CA ALA A 24 -1.50 28.34 -5.23
C ALA A 24 -0.03 27.89 -5.14
N ALA A 25 0.78 28.70 -4.48
CA ALA A 25 1.99 28.25 -3.84
C ALA A 25 1.53 27.10 -2.96
N GLN A 26 1.82 25.90 -3.42
CA GLN A 26 1.55 24.66 -2.71
C GLN A 26 2.31 24.78 -1.38
N GLU A 27 1.60 25.16 -0.32
CA GLU A 27 2.15 25.21 1.03
C GLU A 27 2.75 23.83 1.29
N GLN A 28 4.08 23.80 1.33
CA GLN A 28 4.83 22.61 1.68
C GLN A 28 4.45 22.28 3.11
N THR A 29 3.59 21.28 3.27
CA THR A 29 3.10 20.88 4.58
C THR A 29 4.22 20.11 5.27
N GLU A 30 5.08 20.83 5.98
CA GLU A 30 6.10 20.24 6.83
C GLU A 30 5.40 19.55 8.01
N THR A 31 5.45 18.22 8.02
CA THR A 31 4.92 17.42 9.13
C THR A 31 6.08 16.94 9.99
N VAL A 32 5.98 17.21 11.30
CA VAL A 32 6.96 16.76 12.30
C VAL A 32 6.66 15.30 12.65
N PHE A 33 7.65 14.42 12.46
CA PHE A 33 7.58 13.02 12.87
C PHE A 33 8.35 12.86 14.17
N LEU A 34 7.61 12.51 15.22
CA LEU A 34 8.16 12.15 16.53
C LEU A 34 7.89 10.66 16.78
N ASP A 35 8.81 10.02 17.48
CA ASP A 35 8.55 8.70 18.06
C ASP A 35 7.59 8.86 19.23
N ASP A 36 6.32 8.69 18.94
CA ASP A 36 5.20 8.89 19.84
C ASP A 36 4.58 7.55 20.33
N VAL A 37 5.22 6.42 20.02
CA VAL A 37 4.73 5.09 20.43
C VAL A 37 5.10 4.84 21.90
N GLN A 38 4.14 5.02 22.80
CA GLN A 38 4.36 4.68 24.21
C GLN A 38 4.49 3.16 24.42
N PRO A 39 5.26 2.70 25.43
CA PRO A 39 5.25 1.29 25.82
C PRO A 39 3.83 0.83 26.15
N TYR A 40 3.44 -0.34 25.66
CA TYR A 40 2.14 -0.93 25.96
C TYR A 40 2.01 -1.24 27.45
N ASN A 41 0.91 -0.77 28.06
CA ASN A 41 0.59 -0.94 29.48
C ASN A 41 -0.73 -1.71 29.71
N GLY A 42 -1.29 -2.33 28.67
CA GLY A 42 -2.54 -3.07 28.78
C GLY A 42 -2.37 -4.45 29.45
N PRO A 43 -3.46 -5.06 29.94
CA PRO A 43 -3.40 -6.28 30.75
C PRO A 43 -3.03 -7.55 29.96
N ILE A 44 -3.19 -7.52 28.64
CA ILE A 44 -2.93 -8.66 27.75
C ILE A 44 -1.83 -8.26 26.77
N GLY A 45 -0.58 -8.57 27.12
CA GLY A 45 0.61 -8.40 26.27
C GLY A 45 1.13 -9.73 25.72
N PRO A 46 2.20 -9.70 24.90
CA PRO A 46 2.74 -10.91 24.24
C PRO A 46 3.25 -12.01 25.18
N GLY A 47 3.55 -11.69 26.44
CA GLY A 47 3.82 -12.65 27.51
C GLY A 47 2.60 -13.37 28.10
N ASN A 48 1.38 -12.91 27.81
CA ASN A 48 0.16 -13.38 28.46
C ASN A 48 -0.47 -14.60 27.73
N PRO A 49 -0.96 -15.63 28.44
CA PRO A 49 -1.63 -16.78 27.80
C PRO A 49 -2.85 -16.44 26.95
N LEU A 50 -3.57 -15.37 27.29
CA LEU A 50 -4.75 -14.89 26.55
C LEU A 50 -4.37 -14.00 25.36
N TYR A 51 -3.08 -13.83 25.07
CA TYR A 51 -2.63 -12.99 23.97
C TYR A 51 -3.12 -13.49 22.61
N GLY A 52 -3.17 -14.81 22.39
CA GLY A 52 -3.75 -15.37 21.16
C GLY A 52 -5.22 -14.98 20.96
N LEU A 53 -5.99 -14.87 22.04
CA LEU A 53 -7.39 -14.42 21.98
C LEU A 53 -7.49 -12.94 21.61
N LYS A 54 -6.57 -12.10 22.12
CA LYS A 54 -6.47 -10.69 21.70
C LYS A 54 -6.24 -10.59 20.18
N ILE A 55 -5.28 -11.35 19.65
CA ILE A 55 -5.02 -11.38 18.20
C ILE A 55 -6.25 -11.85 17.41
N ALA A 56 -6.94 -12.90 17.88
CA ALA A 56 -8.13 -13.39 17.20
C ALA A 56 -9.27 -12.35 17.14
N PHE A 57 -9.46 -11.54 18.18
CA PHE A 57 -10.44 -10.45 18.14
C PHE A 57 -10.03 -9.30 17.21
N GLU A 58 -8.75 -8.98 17.14
CA GLU A 58 -8.22 -7.98 16.18
C GLU A 58 -8.40 -8.45 14.73
N ASP A 59 -8.14 -9.73 14.46
CA ASP A 59 -8.36 -10.35 13.15
C ASP A 59 -9.85 -10.39 12.78
N LEU A 60 -10.73 -10.63 13.77
CA LEU A 60 -12.17 -10.58 13.58
C LEU A 60 -12.66 -9.16 13.23
N ASP A 61 -12.16 -8.12 13.91
CA ASP A 61 -12.49 -6.73 13.57
C ASP A 61 -12.05 -6.36 12.15
N LEU A 62 -10.87 -6.84 11.73
CA LEU A 62 -10.40 -6.67 10.35
C LEU A 62 -11.29 -7.39 9.34
N ALA A 63 -11.78 -8.60 9.65
CA ALA A 63 -12.63 -9.39 8.76
C ALA A 63 -13.98 -8.70 8.47
N PHE A 64 -14.48 -7.86 9.37
CA PHE A 64 -15.70 -7.08 9.17
C PHE A 64 -15.46 -5.72 8.50
N THR A 65 -14.21 -5.40 8.12
CA THR A 65 -13.88 -4.14 7.45
C THR A 65 -13.95 -4.34 5.93
N THR A 66 -14.98 -3.77 5.30
CA THR A 66 -15.24 -3.94 3.86
C THR A 66 -14.52 -2.94 2.97
N ASN A 67 -14.13 -1.78 3.53
CA ASN A 67 -13.37 -0.76 2.81
C ASN A 67 -11.87 -1.08 2.85
N GLU A 68 -11.22 -1.12 1.68
CA GLU A 68 -9.82 -1.49 1.55
C GLU A 68 -8.86 -0.49 2.21
N THR A 69 -9.12 0.81 2.08
CA THR A 69 -8.30 1.86 2.72
C THR A 69 -8.43 1.80 4.24
N GLU A 70 -9.65 1.59 4.75
CA GLU A 70 -9.91 1.40 6.17
C GLU A 70 -9.24 0.13 6.69
N TYR A 71 -9.35 -0.98 5.96
CA TYR A 71 -8.70 -2.25 6.30
C TYR A 71 -7.19 -2.07 6.44
N ILE A 72 -6.54 -1.46 5.43
CA ILE A 72 -5.11 -1.17 5.46
C ILE A 72 -4.76 -0.28 6.67
N THR A 73 -5.55 0.75 6.92
CA THR A 73 -5.33 1.66 8.05
C THR A 73 -5.45 0.94 9.39
N LYS A 74 -6.49 0.11 9.59
CA LYS A 74 -6.66 -0.72 10.79
C LYS A 74 -5.52 -1.72 10.96
N GLN A 75 -5.11 -2.39 9.89
CA GLN A 75 -3.98 -3.32 9.89
C GLN A 75 -2.69 -2.61 10.36
N LEU A 76 -2.43 -1.40 9.86
CA LEU A 76 -1.29 -0.59 10.31
C LEU A 76 -1.44 -0.11 11.76
N LYS A 77 -2.65 0.14 12.27
CA LYS A 77 -2.87 0.42 13.70
C LYS A 77 -2.51 -0.80 14.56
N HIS A 78 -2.89 -2.02 14.14
CA HIS A 78 -2.46 -3.25 14.81
C HIS A 78 -0.94 -3.43 14.77
N SER A 79 -0.29 -3.14 13.64
CA SER A 79 1.18 -3.11 13.56
C SER A 79 1.79 -2.11 14.56
N ARG A 80 1.24 -0.89 14.65
CA ARG A 80 1.70 0.11 15.63
C ARG A 80 1.56 -0.39 17.06
N LEU A 81 0.45 -1.06 17.38
CA LEU A 81 0.21 -1.70 18.67
C LEU A 81 1.29 -2.77 18.95
N ARG A 82 1.65 -3.60 17.96
CA ARG A 82 2.77 -4.54 18.13
C ARG A 82 4.07 -3.83 18.47
N LEU A 83 4.39 -2.68 17.86
CA LEU A 83 5.60 -1.92 18.22
C LEU A 83 5.58 -1.39 19.66
N SER A 84 4.42 -0.96 20.16
CA SER A 84 4.27 -0.58 21.56
C SER A 84 4.50 -1.75 22.54
N GLU A 85 4.08 -2.95 22.15
CA GLU A 85 4.31 -4.17 22.91
C GLU A 85 5.78 -4.60 22.87
N VAL A 86 6.43 -4.53 21.70
CA VAL A 86 7.88 -4.76 21.58
C VAL A 86 8.65 -3.84 22.53
N ARG A 87 8.31 -2.55 22.55
CA ARG A 87 8.93 -1.57 23.45
C ARG A 87 8.74 -1.96 24.92
N SER A 88 7.52 -2.33 25.32
CA SER A 88 7.22 -2.73 26.69
C SER A 88 7.95 -4.00 27.13
N GLU A 89 7.97 -5.03 26.28
CA GLU A 89 8.63 -6.31 26.58
C GLU A 89 10.16 -6.16 26.60
N LEU A 90 10.75 -5.34 25.72
CA LEU A 90 12.19 -5.04 25.76
C LEU A 90 12.58 -4.27 27.03
N GLN A 91 11.75 -3.33 27.50
CA GLN A 91 11.98 -2.63 28.79
C GLN A 91 11.93 -3.58 29.99
N GLN A 92 11.18 -4.67 29.87
CA GLN A 92 11.07 -5.73 30.88
C GLN A 92 12.10 -6.85 30.70
N ASN A 93 13.02 -6.73 29.74
CA ASN A 93 13.99 -7.76 29.36
C ASN A 93 13.35 -9.09 28.90
N ASN A 94 12.11 -9.07 28.44
CA ASN A 94 11.37 -10.22 27.96
C ASN A 94 11.54 -10.39 26.44
N THR A 95 12.74 -10.82 26.04
CA THR A 95 13.13 -10.90 24.63
C THR A 95 12.28 -11.87 23.82
N GLU A 96 11.83 -12.99 24.40
CA GLU A 96 10.95 -13.94 23.72
C GLU A 96 9.58 -13.34 23.40
N ALA A 97 8.98 -12.61 24.34
CA ALA A 97 7.71 -11.93 24.12
C ALA A 97 7.85 -10.78 23.10
N ALA A 98 8.97 -10.04 23.15
CA ALA A 98 9.29 -9.03 22.16
C ALA A 98 9.38 -9.64 20.74
N GLU A 99 10.09 -10.77 20.57
CA GLU A 99 10.20 -11.46 19.28
C GLU A 99 8.84 -11.98 18.77
N ARG A 100 7.94 -12.42 19.67
CA ARG A 100 6.55 -12.75 19.28
C ARG A 100 5.79 -11.54 18.74
N ALA A 101 5.91 -10.37 19.38
CA ALA A 101 5.28 -9.14 18.89
C ALA A 101 5.90 -8.67 17.56
N ILE A 102 7.22 -8.80 17.38
CA ILE A 102 7.91 -8.53 16.10
C ILE A 102 7.39 -9.44 15.00
N ALA A 103 7.21 -10.74 15.27
CA ALA A 103 6.69 -11.69 14.29
C ALA A 103 5.29 -11.29 13.80
N LEU A 104 4.41 -10.87 14.72
CA LEU A 104 3.07 -10.38 14.38
C LEU A 104 3.10 -9.05 13.63
N TYR A 105 4.02 -8.14 13.98
CA TYR A 105 4.26 -6.91 13.22
C TYR A 105 4.59 -7.24 11.75
N LEU A 106 5.54 -8.16 11.54
CA LEU A 106 5.96 -8.62 10.22
C LEU A 106 4.83 -9.30 9.45
N GLN A 107 4.02 -10.14 10.11
CA GLN A 107 2.85 -10.76 9.50
C GLN A 107 1.87 -9.70 9.00
N SER A 108 1.56 -8.73 9.86
CA SER A 108 0.64 -7.62 9.57
C SER A 108 1.12 -6.76 8.39
N THR A 109 2.39 -6.32 8.39
CA THR A 109 2.93 -5.49 7.31
C THR A 109 3.06 -6.25 5.99
N ASN A 110 3.33 -7.56 6.03
CA ASN A 110 3.30 -8.40 4.83
C ASN A 110 1.89 -8.55 4.27
N ALA A 111 0.87 -8.71 5.12
CA ALA A 111 -0.52 -8.73 4.69
C ALA A 111 -0.92 -7.39 4.05
N THR A 112 -0.53 -6.26 4.66
CA THR A 112 -0.71 -4.92 4.06
C THR A 112 -0.06 -4.83 2.68
N ARG A 113 1.19 -5.31 2.54
CA ARG A 113 1.91 -5.29 1.26
C ARG A 113 1.18 -6.09 0.17
N LEU A 114 0.67 -7.27 0.49
CA LEU A 114 -0.10 -8.09 -0.46
C LEU A 114 -1.41 -7.39 -0.85
N ARG A 115 -2.11 -6.78 0.11
CA ARG A 115 -3.36 -6.04 -0.17
C ARG A 115 -3.11 -4.82 -1.05
N LEU A 116 -2.02 -4.10 -0.81
CA LEU A 116 -1.62 -2.96 -1.64
C LEU A 116 -1.41 -3.34 -3.11
N GLN A 117 -0.92 -4.54 -3.39
CA GLN A 117 -0.75 -4.99 -4.78
C GLN A 117 -2.10 -5.10 -5.49
N ALA A 118 -3.13 -5.57 -4.79
CA ALA A 118 -4.46 -5.80 -5.34
C ALA A 118 -5.35 -4.54 -5.39
N THR A 119 -5.05 -3.52 -4.57
CA THR A 119 -5.90 -2.32 -4.46
C THR A 119 -5.54 -1.23 -5.48
N ASN A 120 -6.55 -0.49 -5.93
CA ASN A 120 -6.45 0.73 -6.75
C ASN A 120 -6.97 1.97 -6.01
N GLU A 121 -7.15 1.86 -4.69
CA GLU A 121 -7.73 2.91 -3.87
C GLU A 121 -6.90 4.19 -3.84
N THR A 122 -7.57 5.33 -3.99
CA THR A 122 -6.99 6.66 -3.85
C THR A 122 -7.24 7.15 -2.41
N GLY A 123 -6.44 6.69 -1.46
CA GLY A 123 -6.62 7.03 -0.04
C GLY A 123 -5.45 6.66 0.86
N LEU A 124 -4.30 6.33 0.25
CA LEU A 124 -3.23 5.60 0.92
C LEU A 124 -2.17 6.51 1.55
N LEU A 125 -2.28 7.83 1.42
CA LEU A 125 -1.28 8.77 1.96
C LEU A 125 -1.17 8.71 3.48
N HIS A 126 -2.31 8.63 4.18
CA HIS A 126 -2.31 8.49 5.63
C HIS A 126 -1.69 7.16 6.07
N ALA A 127 -1.97 6.06 5.36
CA ALA A 127 -1.37 4.77 5.62
C ALA A 127 0.16 4.78 5.38
N GLN A 128 0.62 5.46 4.33
CA GLN A 128 2.05 5.68 4.08
C GLN A 128 2.72 6.47 5.22
N GLU A 129 2.07 7.52 5.71
CA GLU A 129 2.52 8.29 6.88
C GLU A 129 2.68 7.41 8.13
N MET A 130 1.75 6.48 8.38
CA MET A 130 1.86 5.55 9.49
C MET A 130 3.06 4.61 9.36
N VAL A 131 3.38 4.12 8.15
CA VAL A 131 4.57 3.28 7.92
C VAL A 131 5.85 4.07 8.22
N LEU A 132 5.91 5.35 7.85
CA LEU A 132 7.05 6.21 8.16
C LEU A 132 7.23 6.39 9.68
N LYS A 133 6.13 6.54 10.43
CA LYS A 133 6.17 6.53 11.90
C LYS A 133 6.67 5.20 12.45
N HIS A 134 6.24 4.06 11.88
CA HIS A 134 6.75 2.76 12.29
C HIS A 134 8.26 2.62 12.06
N GLN A 135 8.77 3.11 10.93
CA GLN A 135 10.21 3.10 10.62
C GLN A 135 11.01 3.89 11.66
N LEU A 136 10.52 5.06 12.08
CA LEU A 136 11.18 5.87 13.12
C LEU A 136 11.24 5.11 14.46
N VAL A 137 10.13 4.51 14.87
CA VAL A 137 10.06 3.70 16.11
C VAL A 137 11.00 2.50 16.04
N LEU A 138 11.02 1.80 14.91
CA LEU A 138 11.89 0.65 14.68
C LEU A 138 13.37 1.03 14.67
N GLN A 139 13.71 2.18 14.09
CA GLN A 139 15.07 2.72 14.11
C GLN A 139 15.51 2.99 15.55
N ASN A 140 14.69 3.68 16.35
CA ASN A 140 15.02 3.96 17.75
C ASN A 140 15.13 2.68 18.59
N LEU A 141 14.26 1.69 18.35
CA LEU A 141 14.35 0.39 19.01
C LEU A 141 15.63 -0.36 18.61
N LEU A 142 16.06 -0.28 17.35
CA LEU A 142 17.32 -0.85 16.87
C LEU A 142 18.54 -0.18 17.48
N GLU A 143 18.54 1.15 17.60
CA GLU A 143 19.63 1.89 18.24
C GLU A 143 19.81 1.47 19.70
N ALA A 144 18.71 1.22 20.41
CA ALA A 144 18.73 0.70 21.78
C ALA A 144 19.05 -0.82 21.85
N ASN A 145 18.80 -1.58 20.78
CA ASN A 145 18.92 -3.04 20.74
C ASN A 145 19.63 -3.52 19.46
N PRO A 146 20.92 -3.19 19.26
CA PRO A 146 21.60 -3.32 17.97
C PRO A 146 21.75 -4.75 17.46
N ASN A 147 21.65 -5.75 18.35
CA ASN A 147 21.82 -7.17 18.02
C ASN A 147 20.48 -7.89 17.73
N SER A 148 19.34 -7.18 17.76
CA SER A 148 18.04 -7.82 17.46
C SER A 148 17.86 -8.01 15.95
N THR A 149 18.05 -9.25 15.50
CA THR A 149 17.76 -9.65 14.11
C THR A 149 16.29 -9.48 13.76
N GLY A 150 15.37 -9.66 14.73
CA GLY A 150 13.94 -9.43 14.57
C GLY A 150 13.64 -7.98 14.21
N LEU A 151 14.15 -7.03 15.00
CA LEU A 151 13.98 -5.59 14.74
C LEU A 151 14.60 -5.18 13.40
N GLN A 152 15.75 -5.74 13.03
CA GLN A 152 16.41 -5.43 11.77
C GLN A 152 15.55 -5.88 10.57
N ARG A 153 14.98 -7.08 10.65
CA ARG A 153 14.03 -7.58 9.65
C ARG A 153 12.77 -6.72 9.58
N ALA A 154 12.22 -6.32 10.73
CA ALA A 154 11.03 -5.45 10.79
C ALA A 154 11.29 -4.09 10.16
N TYR A 155 12.43 -3.48 10.43
CA TYR A 155 12.85 -2.21 9.82
C TYR A 155 12.97 -2.35 8.29
N ASN A 156 13.72 -3.34 7.81
CA ASN A 156 13.89 -3.57 6.37
C ASN A 156 12.56 -3.86 5.66
N ASN A 157 11.66 -4.63 6.30
CA ASN A 157 10.33 -4.89 5.77
C ASN A 157 9.49 -3.61 5.68
N SER A 158 9.59 -2.72 6.67
CA SER A 158 8.89 -1.44 6.66
C SER A 158 9.40 -0.47 5.59
N LEU A 159 10.70 -0.53 5.24
CA LEU A 159 11.25 0.21 4.10
C LEU A 159 10.68 -0.32 2.77
N ALA A 160 10.64 -1.64 2.59
CA ALA A 160 10.06 -2.25 1.40
C ALA A 160 8.55 -1.96 1.26
N LEU A 161 7.83 -1.92 2.39
CA LEU A 161 6.41 -1.57 2.41
C LEU A 161 6.20 -0.10 2.01
N GLU A 162 7.02 0.82 2.52
CA GLU A 162 6.95 2.22 2.12
C GLU A 162 7.20 2.41 0.63
N GLN A 163 8.20 1.72 0.05
CA GLN A 163 8.43 1.76 -1.39
C GLN A 163 7.18 1.36 -2.18
N LYS A 164 6.43 0.35 -1.71
CA LYS A 164 5.16 -0.06 -2.33
C LYS A 164 4.06 0.99 -2.18
N PHE A 165 4.03 1.71 -1.07
CA PHE A 165 3.16 2.88 -0.95
C PHE A 165 3.56 3.99 -1.91
N GLN A 166 4.84 4.32 -2.03
CA GLN A 166 5.34 5.34 -2.96
C GLN A 166 4.93 5.01 -4.41
N GLU A 167 5.06 3.75 -4.84
CA GLU A 167 4.60 3.28 -6.15
C GLU A 167 3.09 3.52 -6.36
N LYS A 168 2.28 3.29 -5.32
CA LYS A 168 0.82 3.42 -5.37
C LYS A 168 0.32 4.86 -5.26
N THR A 169 0.97 5.68 -4.44
CA THR A 169 0.57 7.07 -4.18
C THR A 169 1.23 8.06 -5.11
N GLN A 170 2.31 7.66 -5.79
CA GLN A 170 3.20 8.55 -6.55
C GLN A 170 3.79 9.67 -5.68
N MET A 171 3.81 9.47 -4.37
CA MET A 171 4.31 10.43 -3.39
C MET A 171 5.48 9.82 -2.64
N ARG A 172 6.56 10.58 -2.51
CA ARG A 172 7.73 10.25 -1.70
C ARG A 172 7.82 11.21 -0.53
N PHE A 173 8.21 10.71 0.64
CA PHE A 173 8.50 11.55 1.79
C PHE A 173 10.00 11.67 1.95
N GLU A 174 10.53 12.89 1.77
CA GLU A 174 11.94 13.18 1.99
C GLU A 174 12.14 13.53 3.46
N ARG A 175 13.02 12.79 4.14
CA ARG A 175 13.40 13.07 5.53
C ARG A 175 14.42 14.20 5.57
N ILE A 176 14.04 15.31 6.19
CA ILE A 176 14.92 16.44 6.47
C ILE A 176 15.22 16.36 7.97
N ALA A 177 16.44 15.95 8.30
CA ALA A 177 16.89 15.92 9.69
C ALA A 177 17.20 17.35 10.14
N GLU A 178 16.48 17.86 11.13
CA GLU A 178 16.77 19.17 11.75
C GLU A 178 17.40 18.99 13.13
N LYS A 179 18.08 20.04 13.60
CA LYS A 179 18.60 20.11 14.98
C LYS A 179 17.43 19.92 15.96
N ASN A 180 17.67 19.17 17.05
CA ASN A 180 16.74 18.87 18.15
C ASN A 180 15.90 17.59 18.03
N GLN A 181 16.41 16.52 17.40
CA GLN A 181 15.79 15.17 17.36
C GLN A 181 14.44 15.07 16.65
N ALA A 182 13.94 16.17 16.08
CA ALA A 182 12.74 16.16 15.24
C ALA A 182 13.13 15.77 13.81
N THR A 183 12.47 14.74 13.26
CA THR A 183 12.56 14.41 11.83
C THR A 183 11.41 15.08 11.12
N PHE A 184 11.70 16.01 10.22
CA PHE A 184 10.69 16.57 9.35
C PHE A 184 10.58 15.71 8.10
N MET A 185 9.37 15.49 7.62
CA MET A 185 9.19 14.87 6.31
C MET A 185 8.44 15.80 5.37
N LYS A 186 9.00 15.93 4.18
CA LYS A 186 8.41 16.69 3.09
C LYS A 186 7.82 15.74 2.07
N ALA A 187 6.53 15.87 1.80
CA ALA A 187 5.88 15.13 0.73
C ALA A 187 6.27 15.73 -0.63
N VAL A 188 6.81 14.90 -1.51
CA VAL A 188 7.27 15.26 -2.86
C VAL A 188 6.54 14.35 -3.86
N MET A 189 5.87 14.95 -4.83
CA MET A 189 5.25 14.21 -5.93
C MET A 189 6.35 13.67 -6.85
N MET A 190 6.32 12.37 -7.12
CA MET A 190 7.25 11.76 -8.06
C MET A 190 6.81 12.11 -9.48
N GLU A 191 7.66 12.82 -10.23
CA GLU A 191 7.47 12.94 -11.66
C GLU A 191 7.56 11.55 -12.28
N LEU A 192 6.41 10.99 -12.69
CA LEU A 192 6.38 9.82 -13.56
C LEU A 192 7.13 10.20 -14.83
N LYS A 193 8.39 9.77 -14.93
CA LYS A 193 9.15 9.77 -16.18
C LYS A 193 8.32 9.01 -17.20
N GLN A 194 7.60 9.75 -18.05
CA GLN A 194 7.43 9.65 -19.51
C GLN A 194 7.63 8.31 -20.25
N GLN A 195 7.68 7.15 -19.60
CA GLN A 195 7.83 5.85 -20.24
C GLN A 195 6.56 5.42 -20.97
N GLU A 196 5.37 5.73 -20.44
CA GLU A 196 4.12 5.50 -21.17
C GLU A 196 3.92 6.47 -22.37
N ARG A 197 4.61 7.62 -22.38
CA ARG A 197 4.51 8.59 -23.49
C ARG A 197 5.39 8.22 -24.69
N GLU A 198 6.42 7.42 -24.48
CA GLU A 198 7.27 6.87 -25.56
C GLU A 198 6.61 5.62 -26.18
N GLU A 199 6.06 4.70 -25.37
CA GLU A 199 5.34 3.52 -25.88
C GLU A 199 4.06 3.89 -26.67
N ALA A 200 3.37 4.97 -26.27
CA ALA A 200 2.24 5.52 -27.02
C ALA A 200 2.64 6.24 -28.32
N LYS A 201 3.91 6.66 -28.46
CA LYS A 201 4.45 7.23 -29.71
C LYS A 201 4.98 6.14 -30.63
N GLU A 202 5.60 5.09 -30.09
CA GLU A 202 6.11 3.97 -30.88
C GLU A 202 4.98 3.17 -31.55
N ASN A 203 3.89 2.88 -30.82
CA ASN A 203 2.71 2.23 -31.40
C ASN A 203 1.97 3.09 -32.44
N ARG A 204 2.05 4.43 -32.35
CA ARG A 204 1.48 5.34 -33.36
C ARG A 204 2.35 5.48 -34.61
N THR A 205 3.65 5.19 -34.50
CA THR A 205 4.58 5.23 -35.64
C THR A 205 4.54 3.91 -36.43
N ALA A 206 4.26 2.78 -35.76
CA ALA A 206 4.06 1.48 -36.40
C ALA A 206 2.77 1.41 -37.25
N GLN A 207 1.64 1.94 -36.77
CA GLN A 207 0.37 1.89 -37.52
C GLN A 207 0.31 2.80 -38.76
N VAL A 208 1.20 3.80 -38.89
CA VAL A 208 1.23 4.70 -40.06
C VAL A 208 2.02 4.10 -41.23
N GLN A 209 2.91 3.13 -40.99
CA GLN A 209 3.65 2.47 -42.08
C GLN A 209 2.89 1.31 -42.73
N GLU A 210 1.94 0.69 -42.03
CA GLU A 210 1.24 -0.51 -42.55
C GLU A 210 0.07 -0.17 -43.51
N THR A 211 -0.35 1.09 -43.62
CA THR A 211 -1.47 1.49 -44.52
C THR A 211 -1.03 1.84 -45.96
N ARG A 212 0.23 1.60 -46.34
CA ARG A 212 0.76 1.97 -47.67
C ARG A 212 1.34 0.80 -48.47
N THR A 213 0.64 -0.32 -48.54
CA THR A 213 0.89 -1.33 -49.59
C THR A 213 -0.42 -1.96 -50.08
N VAL A 214 -0.94 -1.42 -51.18
CA VAL A 214 -1.87 -2.11 -52.10
C VAL A 214 -1.24 -2.04 -53.49
N PRO A 215 -1.06 -3.18 -54.18
CA PRO A 215 -1.95 -3.55 -55.29
C PRO A 215 -2.36 -5.04 -55.24
N VAL A 216 -3.64 -5.40 -55.39
CA VAL A 216 -4.39 -5.74 -56.64
C VAL A 216 -3.90 -7.03 -57.37
N LYS A 217 -4.64 -8.12 -57.09
CA LYS A 217 -5.32 -9.09 -57.98
C LYS A 217 -4.51 -10.01 -58.94
N ALA A 218 -4.62 -11.34 -58.76
CA ALA A 218 -5.39 -12.27 -59.62
C ALA A 218 -4.95 -13.75 -59.45
N GLY A 219 -5.92 -14.69 -59.47
CA GLY A 219 -5.72 -16.01 -60.09
C GLY A 219 -5.88 -17.28 -59.23
N ALA A 220 -7.08 -17.86 -59.30
CA ALA A 220 -7.37 -19.27 -59.60
C ALA A 220 -6.94 -20.45 -58.67
N ASP A 221 -7.99 -21.14 -58.23
CA ASP A 221 -8.23 -22.60 -58.32
C ASP A 221 -7.75 -23.61 -57.25
N THR A 222 -8.76 -24.36 -56.80
CA THR A 222 -8.80 -25.78 -56.38
C THR A 222 -8.05 -26.17 -55.09
N ALA A 223 -8.45 -27.12 -54.26
CA ALA A 223 -9.66 -27.88 -53.97
C ALA A 223 -9.27 -28.80 -52.79
N ASN A 224 -10.26 -29.40 -52.13
CA ASN A 224 -10.15 -30.55 -51.21
C ASN A 224 -9.58 -30.30 -49.79
N THR A 225 -10.01 -30.96 -48.71
CA THR A 225 -11.21 -31.74 -48.36
C THR A 225 -11.00 -32.28 -46.93
N THR A 226 -12.12 -32.41 -46.21
CA THR A 226 -12.34 -33.17 -44.96
C THR A 226 -11.86 -32.59 -43.62
N GLY A 227 -12.82 -32.03 -42.88
CA GLY A 227 -12.86 -32.12 -41.43
C GLY A 227 -14.02 -33.05 -41.03
N GLN A 228 -13.69 -34.19 -40.42
CA GLN A 228 -14.56 -34.96 -39.53
C GLN A 228 -13.87 -34.94 -38.16
N GLU A 229 -14.44 -34.33 -37.14
CA GLU A 229 -15.50 -34.84 -36.24
C GLU A 229 -14.97 -35.80 -35.16
N LYS A 230 -15.43 -35.56 -33.92
CA LYS A 230 -15.43 -36.38 -32.68
C LYS A 230 -14.27 -36.12 -31.72
N ALA A 231 -14.50 -35.53 -30.54
CA ALA A 231 -15.35 -35.89 -29.40
C ALA A 231 -14.65 -36.80 -28.37
N ALA A 232 -14.71 -36.33 -27.12
CA ALA A 232 -14.71 -37.06 -25.85
C ALA A 232 -13.47 -37.92 -25.48
N ALA A 233 -12.91 -37.65 -24.29
CA ALA A 233 -13.18 -38.49 -23.12
C ALA A 233 -12.33 -38.07 -21.91
N ALA A 234 -13.02 -37.84 -20.80
CA ALA A 234 -12.46 -37.83 -19.46
C ALA A 234 -12.05 -39.24 -19.00
N LYS A 235 -10.98 -39.34 -18.21
CA LYS A 235 -10.63 -40.33 -17.17
C LYS A 235 -9.14 -40.07 -16.86
N GLY A 236 -8.74 -39.67 -15.67
CA GLY A 236 -8.88 -40.40 -14.43
C GLY A 236 -7.59 -41.18 -14.19
N ALA A 237 -6.69 -40.64 -13.37
CA ALA A 237 -5.58 -41.40 -12.79
C ALA A 237 -5.13 -40.74 -11.48
N MET A 238 -5.62 -41.33 -10.39
CA MET A 238 -5.03 -41.23 -9.06
C MET A 238 -3.59 -41.76 -9.10
N GLY A 239 -2.71 -41.13 -8.31
CA GLY A 239 -1.36 -41.60 -8.09
C GLY A 239 -0.71 -40.87 -6.93
N PHE A 240 -1.30 -40.94 -5.74
CA PHE A 240 -0.63 -40.53 -4.50
C PHE A 240 0.39 -41.62 -4.13
N ALA A 241 1.68 -41.33 -4.38
CA ALA A 241 2.78 -42.11 -3.85
C ALA A 241 3.13 -41.60 -2.44
N ASN A 242 2.72 -42.37 -1.44
CA ASN A 242 3.09 -42.20 -0.04
C ASN A 242 4.37 -43.03 0.21
N ASN A 243 5.52 -42.37 0.40
CA ASN A 243 6.76 -43.02 0.84
C ASN A 243 7.03 -42.65 2.30
N GLY A 244 6.40 -43.39 3.21
CA GLY A 244 6.80 -43.47 4.61
C GLY A 244 8.00 -44.39 4.76
N LYS A 245 9.13 -43.83 5.19
CA LYS A 245 10.35 -44.55 5.57
C LYS A 245 10.42 -44.58 7.10
N PRO A 246 10.33 -45.74 7.77
CA PRO A 246 10.69 -45.87 9.17
C PRO A 246 12.06 -46.53 9.33
N GLY A 247 12.76 -46.15 10.41
CA GLY A 247 13.99 -46.78 10.89
C GLY A 247 15.07 -45.74 11.16
N ASN A 248 15.81 -45.79 12.25
CA ASN A 248 15.92 -46.76 13.34
C ASN A 248 16.81 -46.11 14.43
N ALA A 249 16.70 -46.66 15.65
CA ALA A 249 17.59 -46.51 16.82
C ALA A 249 17.44 -45.24 17.66
#